data_AF-A0A1W9LPU2-F1
#
_entry.id   AF-A0A1W9LPU2-F1
#
_cell.length_a   1.000
_cell.length_b   1.000
_cell.length_c   1.000
_cell.angle_alpha   90.00
_cell.angle_beta   90.00
_cell.angle_gamma   90.00
#
_symmetry.space_group_name_H-M   'P 1'
#
loop_
_entity.id
_entity.type
_entity.pdbx_description
1 polymer ?
#
loop_
_entity_poly.entity_id
_entity_poly.type
_entity_poly.pdbx_seq_one_letter_code
_entity_poly.pdbx_strand_id
1 'polypeptide(L)'
;MQKRLILFALFFSFMFIQLNPVIAQDLIRVTSSPNPVGSGARAVGMGGAFIAVADDATAASWNPGGLAQLKKPEISLVGTWFSRIEDDRLGVTPESEETRRFSQADINYFSLACPFNLLERNMVISLNYQYLYDFTRTGSFSTEILTDEFQANTTADFQEDGGLSALGLAYCIQIVPDFSFGFTLNFWNHGLFNNTWTEKLHTRNSQTVKTDFLSSEESEEDVPDSLTVTEDYTRWNRYDFSGFNANIGIRWRISDKLTLGAVFKTPFTADLKRETSTETRQL
;
A
#
# COMPACT_ATOMS: atom_id res chain seq x y z
N MET A 1 -53.01 -22.11 -8.18
CA MET A 1 -51.58 -22.50 -8.23
C MET A 1 -50.68 -21.31 -8.60
N GLN A 2 -51.06 -20.51 -9.60
CA GLN A 2 -50.34 -19.31 -10.07
C GLN A 2 -49.86 -18.32 -8.98
N LYS A 3 -50.70 -17.97 -7.99
CA LYS A 3 -50.28 -17.06 -6.89
C LYS A 3 -49.13 -17.59 -6.04
N ARG A 4 -49.01 -18.92 -5.86
CA ARG A 4 -47.89 -19.56 -5.14
C ARG A 4 -46.62 -19.59 -5.98
N LEU A 5 -46.76 -19.68 -7.31
CA LEU A 5 -45.65 -19.65 -8.26
C LEU A 5 -45.04 -18.24 -8.34
N ILE A 6 -45.88 -17.20 -8.37
CA ILE A 6 -45.46 -15.79 -8.35
C ILE A 6 -44.77 -15.44 -7.03
N LEU A 7 -45.31 -15.88 -5.88
CA LEU A 7 -44.66 -15.72 -4.57
C LEU A 7 -43.32 -16.45 -4.47
N PHE A 8 -43.18 -17.61 -5.13
CA PHE A 8 -41.92 -18.35 -5.17
C PHE A 8 -40.89 -17.69 -6.09
N ALA A 9 -41.32 -17.15 -7.24
CA ALA A 9 -40.47 -16.38 -8.15
C ALA A 9 -40.01 -15.04 -7.54
N LEU A 10 -40.89 -14.32 -6.84
CA LEU A 10 -40.55 -13.13 -6.07
C LEU A 10 -39.61 -13.45 -4.90
N PHE A 11 -39.80 -14.59 -4.23
CA PHE A 11 -38.90 -15.06 -3.18
C PHE A 11 -37.52 -15.45 -3.74
N PHE A 12 -37.46 -16.07 -4.91
CA PHE A 12 -36.21 -16.43 -5.59
C PHE A 12 -35.47 -15.18 -6.09
N SER A 13 -36.18 -14.23 -6.71
CA SER A 13 -35.66 -12.89 -7.06
C SER A 13 -35.12 -12.15 -5.82
N PHE A 14 -35.85 -12.19 -4.70
CA PHE A 14 -35.40 -11.62 -3.42
C PHE A 14 -34.20 -12.37 -2.83
N MET A 15 -34.05 -13.68 -3.06
CA MET A 15 -32.87 -14.45 -2.68
C MET A 15 -31.65 -14.14 -3.56
N PHE A 16 -31.87 -13.82 -4.84
CA PHE A 16 -30.82 -13.37 -5.76
C PHE A 16 -30.33 -11.95 -5.43
N ILE A 17 -31.20 -11.06 -4.94
CA ILE A 17 -30.84 -9.74 -4.41
C ILE A 17 -29.92 -9.85 -3.16
N GLN A 18 -29.96 -10.99 -2.44
CA GLN A 18 -29.11 -11.22 -1.26
C GLN A 18 -27.70 -11.75 -1.59
N LEU A 19 -27.42 -12.13 -2.85
CA LEU A 19 -26.05 -12.33 -3.37
C LEU A 19 -25.39 -10.97 -3.63
N ASN A 20 -25.27 -10.21 -2.54
CA ASN A 20 -24.53 -8.95 -2.43
C ASN A 20 -23.05 -9.14 -2.82
N PRO A 21 -22.30 -8.06 -3.10
CA PRO A 21 -20.99 -8.03 -3.79
C PRO A 21 -19.82 -8.61 -2.99
N VAL A 22 -20.00 -9.76 -2.32
CA VAL A 22 -18.95 -10.51 -1.62
C VAL A 22 -17.82 -10.90 -2.57
N ILE A 23 -18.16 -11.24 -3.83
CA ILE A 23 -17.18 -11.68 -4.83
C ILE A 23 -16.21 -10.55 -5.21
N ALA A 24 -16.67 -9.29 -5.30
CA ALA A 24 -15.81 -8.15 -5.64
C ALA A 24 -14.98 -7.63 -4.45
N GLN A 25 -15.47 -7.81 -3.22
CA GLN A 25 -14.81 -7.29 -2.01
C GLN A 25 -13.56 -8.07 -1.61
N ASP A 26 -13.50 -9.38 -1.90
CA ASP A 26 -12.36 -10.24 -1.56
C ASP A 26 -11.21 -10.19 -2.59
N LEU A 27 -11.46 -9.65 -3.79
CA LEU A 27 -10.48 -9.61 -4.89
C LEU A 27 -9.44 -8.49 -4.77
N ILE A 28 -9.71 -7.45 -3.98
CA ILE A 28 -8.81 -6.29 -3.84
C ILE A 28 -7.95 -6.47 -2.59
N ARG A 29 -6.97 -7.38 -2.69
CA ARG A 29 -5.88 -7.43 -1.71
C ARG A 29 -4.81 -6.40 -2.07
N VAL A 30 -4.32 -5.70 -1.06
CA VAL A 30 -3.15 -4.83 -1.15
C VAL A 30 -1.95 -5.69 -1.54
N THR A 31 -1.56 -5.66 -2.81
CA THR A 31 -0.41 -6.40 -3.35
C THR A 31 0.80 -5.48 -3.61
N SER A 32 0.75 -4.22 -3.17
CA SER A 32 1.94 -3.37 -3.21
C SER A 32 2.92 -3.85 -2.14
N SER A 33 3.99 -4.53 -2.57
CA SER A 33 5.09 -4.92 -1.68
C SER A 33 5.67 -3.65 -1.07
N PRO A 34 5.49 -3.40 0.24
CA PRO A 34 6.14 -2.28 0.89
C PRO A 34 7.64 -2.56 0.79
N ASN A 35 8.40 -1.75 0.04
CA ASN A 35 9.85 -1.92 -0.08
C ASN A 35 10.55 -0.78 0.68
N PRO A 36 10.71 -0.88 2.02
CA PRO A 36 11.35 0.14 2.82
C PRO A 36 12.88 -0.01 2.71
N VAL A 37 13.41 0.15 1.50
CA VAL A 37 14.85 0.37 1.35
C VAL A 37 15.18 1.75 1.93
N GLY A 38 16.36 1.86 2.54
CA GLY A 38 16.83 3.15 3.03
C GLY A 38 16.90 4.18 1.90
N SER A 39 17.06 5.45 2.27
CA SER A 39 17.08 6.54 1.30
C SER A 39 18.49 6.89 0.86
N GLY A 40 18.64 7.50 -0.32
CA GLY A 40 19.92 7.99 -0.82
C GLY A 40 20.26 7.53 -2.23
N ALA A 41 20.58 8.48 -3.11
CA ALA A 41 20.89 8.21 -4.51
C ALA A 41 22.10 7.25 -4.68
N ARG A 42 23.13 7.38 -3.83
CA ARG A 42 24.31 6.49 -3.84
C ARG A 42 23.93 5.06 -3.48
N ALA A 43 23.13 4.87 -2.44
CA ALA A 43 22.69 3.55 -2.00
C ALA A 43 21.84 2.85 -3.07
N VAL A 44 20.91 3.60 -3.69
CA VAL A 44 20.08 3.12 -4.80
C VAL A 44 20.94 2.79 -6.02
N GLY A 45 21.93 3.62 -6.37
CA GLY A 45 22.88 3.36 -7.46
C GLY A 45 23.74 2.10 -7.25
N MET A 46 23.89 1.65 -6.01
CA MET A 46 24.54 0.38 -5.64
C MET A 46 23.57 -0.81 -5.57
N GLY A 47 22.33 -0.67 -6.06
CA GLY A 47 21.30 -1.71 -5.96
C GLY A 47 20.91 -2.06 -4.53
N GLY A 48 21.05 -1.11 -3.59
CA GLY A 48 20.79 -1.31 -2.16
C GLY A 48 21.95 -1.93 -1.37
N ALA A 49 23.09 -2.21 -1.99
CA ALA A 49 24.28 -2.77 -1.32
C ALA A 49 25.09 -1.69 -0.57
N PHE A 50 24.49 -1.04 0.44
CA PHE A 50 25.06 0.15 1.08
C PHE A 50 25.43 -0.01 2.56
N ILE A 51 24.98 -1.06 3.25
CA ILE A 51 25.06 -1.21 4.72
C ILE A 51 26.48 -0.97 5.30
N ALA A 52 27.52 -1.60 4.72
CA ALA A 52 28.88 -1.51 5.26
C ALA A 52 29.60 -0.19 4.87
N VAL A 53 29.14 0.46 3.81
CA VAL A 53 29.76 1.65 3.22
C VAL A 53 28.96 2.93 3.48
N ALA A 54 27.89 2.85 4.28
CA ALA A 54 27.07 3.99 4.66
C ALA A 54 27.91 5.03 5.43
N ASP A 55 28.28 6.11 4.75
CA ASP A 55 29.30 7.08 5.18
C ASP A 55 28.85 8.54 5.05
N ASP A 56 27.57 8.77 4.72
CA ASP A 56 26.96 10.10 4.55
C ASP A 56 25.75 10.30 5.49
N ALA A 57 25.13 11.49 5.48
CA ALA A 57 23.94 11.79 6.30
C ALA A 57 22.72 10.87 6.05
N THR A 58 22.67 10.16 4.92
CA THR A 58 21.61 9.16 4.66
C THR A 58 21.84 7.84 5.40
N ALA A 59 23.02 7.64 5.98
CA ALA A 59 23.35 6.45 6.77
C ALA A 59 22.36 6.20 7.91
N ALA A 60 21.71 7.23 8.47
CA ALA A 60 20.66 7.08 9.48
C ALA A 60 19.49 6.17 9.02
N SER A 61 19.18 6.15 7.72
CA SER A 61 18.12 5.31 7.13
C SER A 61 18.60 3.91 6.70
N TRP A 62 19.90 3.74 6.45
CA TRP A 62 20.51 2.49 6.01
C TRP A 62 21.20 1.73 7.13
N ASN A 63 22.25 2.32 7.71
CA ASN A 63 23.01 1.79 8.82
C ASN A 63 23.44 2.95 9.74
N PRO A 64 22.72 3.21 10.85
CA PRO A 64 23.09 4.30 11.75
C PRO A 64 24.47 4.11 12.40
N GLY A 65 25.02 2.89 12.44
CA GLY A 65 26.41 2.64 12.83
C GLY A 65 27.44 3.28 11.88
N GLY A 66 27.04 3.62 10.65
CA GLY A 66 27.87 4.30 9.67
C GLY A 66 28.03 5.80 9.88
N LEU A 67 27.13 6.45 10.63
CA LEU A 67 27.12 7.90 10.84
C LEU A 67 28.41 8.43 11.48
N ALA A 68 29.09 7.64 12.31
CA ALA A 68 30.37 7.99 12.92
C ALA A 68 31.49 8.33 11.92
N GLN A 69 31.29 8.09 10.62
CA GLN A 69 32.22 8.52 9.57
C GLN A 69 32.13 10.02 9.28
N LEU A 70 31.00 10.66 9.65
CA LEU A 70 30.81 12.10 9.48
C LEU A 70 31.72 12.87 10.45
N LYS A 71 32.52 13.78 9.88
CA LYS A 71 33.44 14.66 10.61
C LYS A 71 32.98 16.11 10.67
N LYS A 72 31.99 16.47 9.87
CA LYS A 72 31.40 17.81 9.79
C LYS A 72 29.87 17.70 9.71
N PRO A 73 29.13 18.73 10.14
CA PRO A 73 27.69 18.77 9.94
C PRO A 73 27.36 18.62 8.46
N GLU A 74 26.31 17.85 8.17
CA GLU A 74 25.92 17.51 6.82
C GLU A 74 24.38 17.52 6.69
N ILE A 75 23.91 18.03 5.56
CA ILE A 75 22.48 18.10 5.21
C ILE A 75 22.28 17.24 3.97
N SER A 76 21.24 16.41 3.96
CA SER A 76 20.87 15.61 2.79
C SER A 76 19.42 15.88 2.41
N LEU A 77 19.18 15.96 1.10
CA LEU A 77 17.87 16.03 0.49
C LEU A 77 17.86 15.06 -0.70
N VAL A 78 16.93 14.11 -0.69
CA VAL A 78 16.82 13.07 -1.71
C VAL A 78 15.43 13.15 -2.32
N GLY A 79 15.37 13.42 -3.62
CA GLY A 79 14.17 13.25 -4.41
C GLY A 79 14.17 11.88 -5.09
N THR A 80 13.00 11.29 -5.28
CA THR A 80 12.81 10.08 -6.07
C THR A 80 11.90 10.33 -7.23
N TRP A 81 12.23 9.73 -8.36
CA TRP A 81 11.36 9.58 -9.52
C TRP A 81 11.37 8.11 -9.92
N PHE A 82 10.21 7.50 -10.03
CA PHE A 82 10.09 6.14 -10.54
C PHE A 82 9.00 6.03 -11.60
N SER A 83 9.17 5.05 -12.48
CA SER A 83 8.13 4.58 -13.39
C SER A 83 7.98 3.09 -13.16
N ARG A 84 6.82 2.65 -12.69
CA ARG A 84 6.54 1.24 -12.41
C ARG A 84 5.55 0.70 -13.42
N ILE A 85 5.82 -0.50 -13.93
CA ILE A 85 4.85 -1.30 -14.66
C ILE A 85 4.42 -2.47 -13.77
N GLU A 86 3.13 -2.62 -13.53
CA GLU A 86 2.55 -3.75 -12.79
C GLU A 86 1.67 -4.56 -13.73
N ASP A 87 1.88 -5.87 -13.77
CA ASP A 87 1.03 -6.83 -14.49
C ASP A 87 0.25 -7.63 -13.45
N ASP A 88 -1.02 -7.30 -13.25
CA ASP A 88 -1.89 -8.01 -12.33
C ASP A 88 -2.63 -9.14 -13.07
N ARG A 89 -2.57 -10.36 -12.54
CA ARG A 89 -3.33 -11.52 -13.04
C ARG A 89 -4.28 -11.99 -11.95
N LEU A 90 -5.55 -11.61 -12.06
CA LEU A 90 -6.59 -12.10 -11.16
C LEU A 90 -7.11 -13.42 -11.75
N GLY A 91 -6.85 -14.55 -11.07
CA GLY A 91 -7.11 -15.90 -11.60
C GLY A 91 -8.59 -16.30 -11.78
N VAL A 92 -9.51 -15.35 -11.96
CA VAL A 92 -10.96 -15.58 -12.09
C VAL A 92 -11.37 -15.72 -13.57
N THR A 93 -10.71 -15.04 -14.51
CA THR A 93 -10.83 -15.24 -15.97
C THR A 93 -9.51 -14.92 -16.70
N PRO A 94 -9.21 -15.54 -17.86
CA PRO A 94 -7.99 -15.30 -18.64
C PRO A 94 -7.84 -13.86 -19.18
N GLU A 95 -8.91 -13.07 -19.13
CA GLU A 95 -9.01 -11.73 -19.74
C GLU A 95 -8.79 -10.58 -18.75
N SER A 96 -8.55 -10.87 -17.47
CA SER A 96 -8.30 -9.84 -16.43
C SER A 96 -6.81 -9.51 -16.26
N GLU A 97 -6.08 -9.46 -17.38
CA GLU A 97 -4.69 -9.02 -17.41
C GLU A 97 -4.64 -7.51 -17.68
N GLU A 98 -4.26 -6.72 -16.66
CA GLU A 98 -4.03 -5.29 -16.83
C GLU A 98 -2.57 -4.94 -16.56
N THR A 99 -1.91 -4.36 -17.56
CA THR A 99 -0.59 -3.72 -17.45
C THR A 99 -0.79 -2.25 -17.06
N ARG A 100 -0.33 -1.85 -15.87
CA ARG A 100 -0.50 -0.47 -15.36
C ARG A 100 0.82 0.27 -15.25
N ARG A 101 0.83 1.58 -15.54
CA ARG A 101 2.00 2.47 -15.43
C ARG A 101 1.78 3.53 -14.36
N PHE A 102 2.68 3.60 -13.38
CA PHE A 102 2.70 4.61 -12.33
C PHE A 102 3.94 5.50 -12.45
N SER A 103 3.79 6.82 -12.33
CA SER A 103 4.92 7.76 -12.25
C SER A 103 4.69 8.80 -11.17
N GLN A 104 5.63 8.94 -10.24
CA GLN A 104 5.53 9.91 -9.14
C GLN A 104 6.90 10.54 -8.84
N ALA A 105 6.89 11.83 -8.53
CA ALA A 105 8.05 12.58 -8.04
C ALA A 105 7.78 12.99 -6.59
N ASP A 106 8.66 12.60 -5.66
CA ASP A 106 8.48 12.92 -4.24
C ASP A 106 9.81 13.19 -3.54
N ILE A 107 9.77 13.94 -2.44
CA ILE A 107 10.88 14.06 -1.50
C ILE A 107 10.91 12.78 -0.68
N ASN A 108 11.87 11.92 -1.02
CA ASN A 108 12.05 10.65 -0.35
C ASN A 108 12.70 10.79 1.02
N TYR A 109 13.63 11.74 1.17
CA TYR A 109 14.39 11.87 2.41
C TYR A 109 14.96 13.26 2.61
N PHE A 110 14.97 13.69 3.86
CA PHE A 110 15.68 14.88 4.32
C PHE A 110 16.37 14.57 5.64
N SER A 111 17.60 15.04 5.84
CA SER A 111 18.26 14.88 7.13
C SER A 111 19.21 16.01 7.46
N LEU A 112 19.33 16.28 8.76
CA LEU A 112 20.37 17.08 9.37
C LEU A 112 21.21 16.14 10.24
N ALA A 113 22.50 16.02 9.96
CA ALA A 113 23.44 15.21 10.73
C ALA A 113 24.53 16.10 11.33
N CYS A 114 24.72 16.00 12.64
CA CYS A 114 25.64 16.86 13.39
C CYS A 114 26.60 15.98 14.19
N PRO A 115 27.89 15.90 13.78
CA PRO A 115 28.92 15.27 14.56
C PRO A 115 29.41 16.18 15.69
N PHE A 116 29.79 15.58 16.80
CA PHE A 116 30.41 16.24 17.94
C PHE A 116 31.33 15.25 18.65
N ASN A 117 32.32 15.79 19.38
CA ASN A 117 33.25 14.98 20.15
C ASN A 117 32.91 15.08 21.63
N LEU A 118 32.78 13.93 22.29
CA LEU A 118 32.55 13.83 23.73
C LEU A 118 33.33 12.64 24.27
N LEU A 119 34.05 12.80 25.39
CA LEU A 119 34.90 11.77 25.98
C LEU A 119 35.91 11.15 24.98
N GLU A 120 36.53 11.99 24.14
CA GLU A 120 37.47 11.57 23.07
C GLU A 120 36.88 10.60 22.03
N ARG A 121 35.55 10.53 21.94
CA ARG A 121 34.82 9.71 20.96
C ARG A 121 34.04 10.60 20.01
N ASN A 122 34.09 10.25 18.72
CA ASN A 122 33.22 10.85 17.73
C ASN A 122 31.80 10.33 17.93
N MET A 123 30.85 11.24 18.02
CA MET A 123 29.42 10.96 18.15
C MET A 123 28.68 11.75 17.10
N VAL A 124 27.55 11.23 16.63
CA VAL A 124 26.71 11.90 15.64
C VAL A 124 25.27 11.80 16.06
N ILE A 125 24.57 12.92 16.10
CA ILE A 125 23.10 12.96 16.18
C ILE A 125 22.58 13.34 14.80
N SER A 126 21.47 12.73 14.39
CA SER A 126 20.77 13.12 13.18
C SER A 126 19.26 13.16 13.38
N LEU A 127 18.63 14.20 12.84
CA LEU A 127 17.20 14.28 12.63
C LEU A 127 16.92 14.01 11.16
N ASN A 128 15.97 13.12 10.88
CA ASN A 128 15.65 12.73 9.52
C ASN A 128 14.14 12.61 9.29
N TYR A 129 13.73 12.93 8.07
CA TYR A 129 12.41 12.67 7.51
C TYR A 129 12.58 11.65 6.40
N GLN A 130 11.73 10.64 6.36
CA GLN A 130 11.76 9.60 5.32
C GLN A 130 10.36 9.25 4.85
N TYR A 131 10.15 9.23 3.53
CA TYR A 131 8.98 8.62 2.90
C TYR A 131 9.23 7.12 2.76
N LEU A 132 8.51 6.31 3.54
CA LEU A 132 8.72 4.87 3.68
C LEU A 132 7.87 4.06 2.70
N TYR A 133 6.60 4.41 2.57
CA TYR A 133 5.64 3.68 1.74
C TYR A 133 4.77 4.63 0.94
N ASP A 134 4.55 4.25 -0.32
CA ASP A 134 3.57 4.86 -1.20
C ASP A 134 2.37 3.92 -1.34
N PHE A 135 1.18 4.42 -1.07
CA PHE A 135 -0.07 3.68 -1.16
C PHE A 135 -0.92 4.13 -2.34
N THR A 136 -0.39 5.01 -3.19
CA THR A 136 -1.09 5.54 -4.36
C THR A 136 -1.29 4.44 -5.42
N ARG A 137 -2.53 4.17 -5.79
CA ARG A 137 -2.89 3.18 -6.82
C ARG A 137 -4.22 3.54 -7.46
N THR A 138 -4.37 3.24 -8.74
CA THR A 138 -5.65 3.31 -9.43
C THR A 138 -5.78 2.11 -10.34
N GLY A 139 -7.00 1.65 -10.55
CA GLY A 139 -7.27 0.59 -11.50
C GLY A 139 -8.75 0.30 -11.63
N SER A 140 -9.08 -0.44 -12.67
CA SER A 140 -10.42 -0.94 -12.94
C SER A 140 -10.33 -2.44 -13.14
N PHE A 141 -11.43 -3.15 -12.93
CA PHE A 141 -11.58 -4.51 -13.39
C PHE A 141 -13.02 -4.75 -13.82
N SER A 142 -13.21 -5.66 -14.76
CA SER A 142 -14.52 -6.10 -15.21
C SER A 142 -14.55 -7.62 -15.20
N THR A 143 -15.61 -8.19 -14.67
CA THR A 143 -15.86 -9.64 -14.71
C THR A 143 -17.23 -9.87 -15.29
N GLU A 144 -17.33 -10.85 -16.18
CA GLU A 144 -18.58 -11.27 -16.78
C GLU A 144 -18.80 -12.76 -16.52
N ILE A 145 -20.01 -13.09 -16.08
CA ILE A 145 -20.49 -14.46 -15.91
C ILE A 145 -21.65 -14.63 -16.89
N LEU A 146 -21.49 -15.56 -17.83
CA LEU A 146 -22.49 -15.86 -18.85
C LEU A 146 -22.93 -17.32 -18.75
N THR A 147 -24.24 -17.51 -18.65
CA THR A 147 -24.93 -18.79 -18.78
C THR A 147 -26.15 -18.58 -19.68
N ASP A 148 -26.80 -19.66 -20.11
CA ASP A 148 -27.94 -19.56 -21.03
C ASP A 148 -29.12 -18.79 -20.43
N GLU A 149 -29.29 -18.82 -19.11
CA GLU A 149 -30.41 -18.22 -18.38
C GLU A 149 -30.03 -16.96 -17.59
N PHE A 150 -28.74 -16.75 -17.31
CA PHE A 150 -28.24 -15.71 -16.43
C PHE A 150 -26.98 -15.04 -16.98
N GLN A 151 -26.99 -13.71 -17.02
CA GLN A 151 -25.84 -12.87 -17.30
C GLN A 151 -25.58 -11.97 -16.09
N ALA A 152 -24.35 -11.95 -15.60
CA ALA A 152 -23.90 -10.96 -14.64
C ALA A 152 -22.64 -10.28 -15.13
N ASN A 153 -22.65 -8.95 -15.11
CA ASN A 153 -21.48 -8.12 -15.36
C ASN A 153 -21.20 -7.29 -14.11
N THR A 154 -19.97 -7.36 -13.63
CA THR A 154 -19.49 -6.54 -12.52
C THR A 154 -18.28 -5.76 -12.99
N THR A 155 -18.39 -4.44 -12.96
CA THR A 155 -17.26 -3.53 -13.16
C THR A 155 -16.92 -2.88 -11.84
N ALA A 156 -15.64 -2.77 -11.52
CA ALA A 156 -15.21 -2.12 -10.30
C ALA A 156 -13.96 -1.27 -10.54
N ASP A 157 -14.05 -0.02 -10.11
CA ASP A 157 -12.98 0.96 -10.13
C ASP A 157 -12.47 1.15 -8.70
N PHE A 158 -11.17 1.05 -8.52
CA PHE A 158 -10.54 1.33 -7.23
C PHE A 158 -9.52 2.47 -7.39
N GLN A 159 -9.50 3.33 -6.37
CA GLN A 159 -8.56 4.41 -6.23
C GLN A 159 -8.06 4.42 -4.79
N GLU A 160 -6.75 4.31 -4.62
CA GLU A 160 -6.04 4.39 -3.37
C GLU A 160 -5.11 5.60 -3.43
N ASP A 161 -5.10 6.41 -2.38
CA ASP A 161 -4.22 7.59 -2.29
C ASP A 161 -3.69 7.72 -0.87
N GLY A 162 -2.41 8.07 -0.76
CA GLY A 162 -1.75 8.28 0.52
C GLY A 162 -0.39 7.61 0.61
N GLY A 163 0.22 7.71 1.79
CA GLY A 163 1.54 7.18 2.04
C GLY A 163 1.90 7.19 3.51
N LEU A 164 3.09 6.67 3.81
CA LEU A 164 3.65 6.65 5.15
C LEU A 164 5.02 7.30 5.18
N SER A 165 5.15 8.35 5.97
CA SER A 165 6.38 9.02 6.33
C SER A 165 6.72 8.83 7.80
N ALA A 166 8.02 8.84 8.10
CA ALA A 166 8.51 8.82 9.47
C ALA A 166 9.48 9.98 9.77
N LEU A 167 9.42 10.46 11.01
CA LEU A 167 10.48 11.27 11.61
C LEU A 167 11.41 10.32 12.35
N GLY A 168 12.68 10.29 11.99
CA GLY A 168 13.69 9.52 12.68
C GLY A 168 14.65 10.38 13.49
N LEU A 169 14.94 9.92 14.70
CA LEU A 169 16.01 10.40 15.55
C LEU A 169 17.11 9.35 15.58
N ALA A 170 18.25 9.68 15.01
CA ALA A 170 19.41 8.80 14.97
C ALA A 170 20.54 9.29 15.87
N TYR A 171 21.24 8.33 16.45
CA TYR A 171 22.45 8.55 17.22
C TYR A 171 23.49 7.50 16.87
N CYS A 172 24.75 7.91 16.81
CA CYS A 172 25.89 7.03 16.57
C CYS A 172 27.05 7.41 17.48
N ILE A 173 27.80 6.40 17.91
CA ILE A 173 29.00 6.54 18.69
C ILE A 173 30.10 5.65 18.10
N GLN A 174 31.27 6.24 17.92
CA GLN A 174 32.50 5.50 17.64
C GLN A 174 33.04 4.95 18.98
N ILE A 175 32.93 3.63 19.18
CA ILE A 175 33.34 3.00 20.44
C ILE A 175 34.86 2.85 20.49
N VAL A 176 35.44 2.36 19.39
CA VAL A 176 36.89 2.28 19.15
C VAL A 176 37.18 2.78 17.72
N PRO A 177 38.44 3.10 17.36
CA PRO A 177 38.76 3.70 16.06
C PRO A 177 38.13 3.00 14.84
N ASP A 178 38.02 1.68 14.88
CA ASP A 178 37.53 0.86 13.78
C ASP A 178 36.09 0.35 13.93
N PHE A 179 35.43 0.61 15.08
CA PHE A 179 34.10 0.09 15.37
C PHE A 179 33.16 1.18 15.87
N SER A 180 32.00 1.24 15.24
CA SER A 180 30.93 2.17 15.58
C SER A 180 29.59 1.46 15.71
N PHE A 181 28.77 1.99 16.60
CA PHE A 181 27.43 1.54 16.89
C PHE A 181 26.49 2.73 16.78
N GLY A 182 25.32 2.54 16.19
CA GLY A 182 24.29 3.55 16.15
C GLY A 182 22.91 2.95 16.14
N PHE A 183 21.93 3.80 16.39
CA PHE A 183 20.52 3.46 16.28
C PHE A 183 19.73 4.61 15.68
N THR A 184 18.57 4.30 15.12
CA THR A 184 17.57 5.26 14.66
C THR A 184 16.22 4.84 15.22
N LEU A 185 15.52 5.76 15.88
CA LEU A 185 14.13 5.59 16.29
C LEU A 185 13.24 6.33 15.29
N ASN A 186 12.36 5.61 14.59
CA ASN A 186 11.46 6.19 13.60
C ASN A 186 10.04 6.24 14.17
N PHE A 187 9.42 7.41 14.11
CA PHE A 187 8.06 7.66 14.57
C PHE A 187 7.18 8.02 13.39
N TRP A 188 6.03 7.36 13.27
CA TRP A 188 4.98 7.70 12.32
C TRP A 188 3.74 8.11 13.09
N ASN A 189 3.24 9.32 12.82
CA ASN A 189 1.98 9.81 13.34
C ASN A 189 1.27 10.67 12.29
N HIS A 190 -0.05 10.78 12.41
CA HIS A 190 -0.88 11.63 11.55
C HIS A 190 -0.76 13.14 11.87
N GLY A 191 -0.05 13.50 12.96
CA GLY A 191 0.02 14.86 13.45
C GLY A 191 1.13 15.68 12.80
N LEU A 192 2.33 15.12 12.70
CA LEU A 192 3.51 15.77 12.10
C LEU A 192 3.53 15.60 10.57
N PHE A 193 2.94 14.52 10.05
CA PHE A 193 2.83 14.25 8.61
C PHE A 193 1.44 13.73 8.26
N ASN A 194 1.04 13.89 7.00
CA ASN A 194 -0.23 13.36 6.49
C ASN A 194 -0.14 11.84 6.24
N ASN A 195 0.05 11.08 7.31
CA ASN A 195 0.14 9.62 7.32
C ASN A 195 -1.25 8.97 7.28
N THR A 196 -1.92 9.21 6.15
CA THR A 196 -3.26 8.72 5.88
C THR A 196 -3.26 7.90 4.60
N TRP A 197 -4.07 6.85 4.58
CA TRP A 197 -4.38 6.11 3.37
C TRP A 197 -5.88 6.16 3.15
N THR A 198 -6.28 6.49 1.93
CA THR A 198 -7.68 6.52 1.51
C THR A 198 -7.89 5.49 0.41
N GLU A 199 -9.02 4.81 0.46
CA GLU A 199 -9.46 3.83 -0.53
C GLU A 199 -10.87 4.21 -0.95
N LYS A 200 -11.08 4.34 -2.26
CA LYS A 200 -12.38 4.49 -2.87
C LYS A 200 -12.59 3.33 -3.82
N LEU A 201 -13.62 2.53 -3.55
CA LEU A 201 -14.07 1.46 -4.43
C LEU A 201 -15.44 1.84 -4.97
N HIS A 202 -15.56 1.95 -6.29
CA HIS A 202 -16.83 2.06 -6.99
C HIS A 202 -17.09 0.74 -7.71
N THR A 203 -18.28 0.18 -7.57
CA THR A 203 -18.66 -1.09 -8.18
C THR A 203 -20.04 -0.94 -8.80
N ARG A 204 -20.16 -1.35 -10.05
CA ARG A 204 -21.43 -1.47 -10.75
C ARG A 204 -21.67 -2.93 -11.08
N ASN A 205 -22.79 -3.44 -10.63
CA ASN A 205 -23.27 -4.79 -10.92
C ASN A 205 -24.50 -4.68 -11.80
N SER A 206 -24.54 -5.46 -12.87
CA SER A 206 -25.73 -5.64 -13.69
C SER A 206 -26.00 -7.14 -13.80
N GLN A 207 -27.19 -7.57 -13.40
CA GLN A 207 -27.62 -8.95 -13.47
C GLN A 207 -28.88 -9.03 -14.32
N THR A 208 -28.85 -9.86 -15.36
CA THR A 208 -29.98 -10.12 -16.25
C THR A 208 -30.36 -11.58 -16.17
N VAL A 209 -31.64 -11.85 -15.89
CA VAL A 209 -32.22 -13.19 -15.86
C VAL A 209 -33.27 -13.30 -16.96
N LYS A 210 -33.17 -14.33 -17.81
CA LYS A 210 -34.24 -14.62 -18.79
C LYS A 210 -35.49 -15.10 -18.06
N THR A 211 -36.66 -14.62 -18.47
CA THR A 211 -37.94 -14.98 -17.84
C THR A 211 -38.68 -16.07 -18.61
N ASP A 212 -38.03 -16.71 -19.59
CA ASP A 212 -38.59 -17.79 -20.42
C ASP A 212 -39.20 -18.95 -19.61
N PHE A 213 -38.77 -19.15 -18.36
CA PHE A 213 -39.33 -20.16 -17.45
C PHE A 213 -40.62 -19.70 -16.70
N LEU A 214 -40.96 -18.40 -16.79
CA LEU A 214 -42.13 -17.78 -16.18
C LEU A 214 -43.31 -17.64 -17.17
N SER A 215 -43.05 -17.75 -18.47
CA SER A 215 -44.10 -17.76 -19.49
C SER A 215 -44.81 -19.12 -19.48
N SER A 216 -46.00 -19.16 -18.88
CA SER A 216 -46.93 -20.27 -19.08
C SER A 216 -47.86 -19.93 -20.24
N GLU A 217 -48.22 -20.91 -21.08
CA GLU A 217 -49.16 -20.74 -22.21
C GLU A 217 -50.53 -20.10 -21.83
N GLU A 218 -50.84 -19.91 -20.54
CA GLU A 218 -52.09 -19.34 -20.03
C GLU A 218 -51.98 -17.93 -19.40
N SER A 219 -50.84 -17.23 -19.48
CA SER A 219 -50.73 -15.86 -18.94
C SER A 219 -50.97 -14.79 -20.02
N GLU A 220 -52.09 -14.06 -19.91
CA GLU A 220 -52.45 -12.89 -20.76
C GLU A 220 -51.67 -11.60 -20.44
N GLU A 221 -50.76 -11.62 -19.47
CA GLU A 221 -49.92 -10.47 -19.13
C GLU A 221 -48.61 -10.50 -19.94
N ASP A 222 -48.27 -9.35 -20.52
CA ASP A 222 -47.05 -9.10 -21.29
C ASP A 222 -45.83 -9.16 -20.35
N VAL A 223 -45.35 -10.38 -20.08
CA VAL A 223 -44.16 -10.61 -19.24
C VAL A 223 -42.92 -10.30 -20.08
N PRO A 224 -42.05 -9.36 -19.66
CA PRO A 224 -40.84 -9.04 -20.41
C PRO A 224 -39.90 -10.23 -20.48
N ASP A 225 -39.30 -10.49 -21.65
CA ASP A 225 -38.39 -11.63 -21.95
C ASP A 225 -37.17 -11.76 -21.00
N SER A 226 -36.83 -10.69 -20.29
CA SER A 226 -35.79 -10.71 -19.27
C SER A 226 -36.04 -9.66 -18.18
N LEU A 227 -35.48 -9.94 -17.00
CA LEU A 227 -35.43 -9.00 -15.88
C LEU A 227 -33.96 -8.61 -15.65
N THR A 228 -33.65 -7.33 -15.80
CA THR A 228 -32.34 -6.77 -15.47
C THR A 228 -32.42 -5.95 -14.20
N VAL A 229 -31.47 -6.17 -13.29
CA VAL A 229 -31.27 -5.40 -12.07
C VAL A 229 -29.88 -4.79 -12.13
N THR A 230 -29.78 -3.47 -11.98
CA THR A 230 -28.50 -2.77 -11.89
C THR A 230 -28.32 -2.19 -10.48
N GLU A 231 -27.15 -2.39 -9.91
CA GLU A 231 -26.77 -1.86 -8.60
C GLU A 231 -25.43 -1.13 -8.71
N ASP A 232 -25.41 0.11 -8.26
CA ASP A 232 -24.21 0.91 -8.07
C ASP A 232 -23.88 0.97 -6.57
N TYR A 233 -22.65 0.63 -6.23
CA TYR A 233 -22.11 0.60 -4.87
C TYR A 233 -20.82 1.40 -4.80
N THR A 234 -20.70 2.30 -3.83
CA THR A 234 -19.44 3.00 -3.57
C THR A 234 -19.05 2.88 -2.11
N ARG A 235 -17.81 2.50 -1.85
CA ARG A 235 -17.20 2.42 -0.51
C ARG A 235 -16.02 3.38 -0.44
N TRP A 236 -15.96 4.13 0.65
CA TRP A 236 -14.80 4.92 1.04
C TRP A 236 -14.26 4.39 2.35
N ASN A 237 -12.96 4.11 2.39
CA ASN A 237 -12.24 3.85 3.63
C ASN A 237 -11.16 4.92 3.82
N ARG A 238 -10.99 5.36 5.05
CA ARG A 238 -9.87 6.18 5.50
C ARG A 238 -9.15 5.46 6.63
N TYR A 239 -7.84 5.42 6.53
CA TYR A 239 -6.94 4.77 7.45
C TYR A 239 -5.92 5.77 7.99
N ASP A 240 -5.85 5.90 9.32
CA ASP A 240 -4.82 6.69 9.98
C ASP A 240 -3.80 5.75 10.65
N PHE A 241 -2.50 6.00 10.41
CA PHE A 241 -1.41 5.21 10.95
C PHE A 241 -0.71 5.90 12.12
N SER A 242 -0.37 5.14 13.16
CA SER A 242 0.51 5.61 14.24
C SER A 242 1.38 4.49 14.81
N GLY A 243 2.57 4.83 15.32
CA GLY A 243 3.49 3.87 15.93
C GLY A 243 4.97 4.25 15.75
N PHE A 244 5.85 3.27 16.00
CA PHE A 244 7.30 3.45 15.89
C PHE A 244 8.05 2.15 15.57
N ASN A 245 9.27 2.28 15.06
CA ASN A 245 10.28 1.20 15.01
C ASN A 245 11.66 1.73 15.38
N ALA A 246 12.59 0.80 15.54
CA ALA A 246 13.99 1.09 15.75
C ALA A 246 14.86 0.33 14.74
N ASN A 247 15.90 1.00 14.27
CA ASN A 247 16.99 0.41 13.49
C ASN A 247 18.25 0.47 14.35
N ILE A 248 18.97 -0.65 14.50
CA ILE A 248 20.23 -0.72 15.22
C ILE A 248 21.29 -1.15 14.22
N GLY A 249 22.40 -0.42 14.17
CA GLY A 249 23.44 -0.60 13.18
C GLY A 249 24.82 -0.67 13.80
N ILE A 250 25.65 -1.57 13.28
CA ILE A 250 27.07 -1.62 13.58
C ILE A 250 27.89 -1.49 12.30
N ARG A 251 29.07 -0.92 12.43
CA ARG A 251 30.08 -0.88 11.36
C ARG A 251 31.44 -1.18 11.96
N TRP A 252 32.16 -2.10 11.33
CA TRP A 252 33.48 -2.55 11.75
C TRP A 252 34.44 -2.59 10.57
N ARG A 253 35.47 -1.74 10.59
CA ARG A 253 36.60 -1.80 9.66
C ARG A 253 37.59 -2.85 10.15
N ILE A 254 37.67 -3.99 9.49
CA ILE A 254 38.60 -5.08 9.85
C ILE A 254 40.00 -4.79 9.29
N SER A 255 40.06 -4.23 8.08
CA SER A 255 41.28 -3.79 7.43
C SER A 255 40.97 -2.60 6.51
N ASP A 256 42.00 -2.02 5.89
CA ASP A 256 41.83 -0.94 4.91
C ASP A 256 40.99 -1.33 3.69
N LYS A 257 40.81 -2.64 3.43
CA LYS A 257 40.06 -3.17 2.30
C LYS A 257 38.76 -3.88 2.68
N LEU A 258 38.57 -4.20 3.96
CA LEU A 258 37.42 -4.98 4.43
C LEU A 258 36.70 -4.25 5.55
N THR A 259 35.45 -3.89 5.28
CA THR A 259 34.52 -3.36 6.27
C THR A 259 33.29 -4.25 6.34
N LEU A 260 32.89 -4.62 7.54
CA LEU A 260 31.63 -5.28 7.81
C LEU A 260 30.62 -4.26 8.36
N GLY A 261 29.37 -4.42 7.97
CA GLY A 261 28.26 -3.70 8.56
C GLY A 261 27.09 -4.65 8.76
N ALA A 262 26.36 -4.47 9.84
CA ALA A 262 25.15 -5.23 10.11
C ALA A 262 24.08 -4.30 10.68
N VAL A 263 22.83 -4.53 10.29
CA VAL A 263 21.70 -3.72 10.71
C VAL A 263 20.56 -4.64 11.10
N PHE A 264 20.00 -4.39 12.28
CA PHE A 264 18.80 -5.02 12.76
C PHE A 264 17.68 -3.98 12.76
N LYS A 265 16.57 -4.26 12.08
CA LYS A 265 15.37 -3.42 12.07
C LYS A 265 14.28 -4.13 12.87
N THR A 266 13.66 -3.45 13.84
CA THR A 266 12.54 -4.02 14.56
C THR A 266 11.32 -4.14 13.65
N PRO A 267 10.37 -5.05 13.94
CA PRO A 267 9.11 -5.12 13.23
C PRO A 267 8.39 -3.77 13.22
N PHE A 268 7.65 -3.52 12.14
CA PHE A 268 6.77 -2.38 12.01
C PHE A 268 5.50 -2.64 12.84
N THR A 269 5.33 -1.92 13.95
CA THR A 269 4.12 -2.01 14.78
C THR A 269 3.30 -0.74 14.59
N ALA A 270 2.14 -0.86 13.95
CA ALA A 270 1.25 0.27 13.73
C ALA A 270 -0.15 -0.01 14.23
N ASP A 271 -0.71 0.99 14.92
CA ASP A 271 -2.13 1.05 15.22
C ASP A 271 -2.84 1.67 14.02
N LEU A 272 -3.87 0.98 13.55
CA LEU A 272 -4.66 1.35 12.38
C LEU A 272 -6.07 1.74 12.83
N LYS A 273 -6.44 3.01 12.61
CA LYS A 273 -7.83 3.44 12.77
C LYS A 273 -8.49 3.47 11.39
N ARG A 274 -9.60 2.73 11.22
CA ARG A 274 -10.37 2.70 9.97
C ARG A 274 -11.72 3.40 10.14
N GLU A 275 -12.01 4.32 9.23
CA GLU A 275 -13.33 4.93 9.07
C GLU A 275 -13.90 4.52 7.71
N THR A 276 -15.13 4.00 7.69
CA THR A 276 -15.78 3.48 6.48
C THR A 276 -17.09 4.22 6.22
N SER A 277 -17.31 4.60 4.97
CA SER A 277 -18.59 5.14 4.47
C SER A 277 -19.02 4.36 3.23
N THR A 278 -20.32 4.12 3.09
CA THR A 278 -20.87 3.35 1.97
C THR A 278 -22.11 4.03 1.40
N GLU A 279 -22.23 4.05 0.08
CA GLU A 279 -23.39 4.51 -0.66
C GLU A 279 -23.85 3.41 -1.62
N THR A 280 -25.16 3.16 -1.69
CA THR A 280 -25.73 2.13 -2.56
C THR A 280 -26.96 2.66 -3.26
N ARG A 281 -27.05 2.43 -4.57
CA ARG A 281 -28.16 2.85 -5.42
C ARG A 281 -28.58 1.69 -6.32
N GLN A 282 -29.86 1.34 -6.27
CA GLN A 282 -30.47 0.37 -7.18
C GLN A 282 -31.22 1.13 -8.28
N LEU A 283 -31.05 0.69 -9.54
CA LEU A 283 -31.59 1.30 -10.76
C LEU A 283 -32.52 0.32 -11.49
#